data_AF-A0A417YW98-F1
#
_entry.id   AF-A0A417YW98-F1
#
_cell.length_a   1.000
_cell.length_b   1.000
_cell.length_c   1.000
_cell.angle_alpha   90.00
_cell.angle_beta   90.00
_cell.angle_gamma   90.00
#
_symmetry.space_group_name_H-M   'P 1'
#
loop_
_entity.id
_entity.type
_entity.pdbx_description
1 polymer ?
#
loop_
_entity_poly.entity_id
_entity_poly.type
_entity_poly.pdbx_seq_one_letter_code
_entity_poly.pdbx_strand_id
1 'polypeptide(L)'
;MKNSERYKNMKNIRRLLAALMIIFVLAVGLAYSTFYIKGPNIDAKAAILMDAETNTIILAENENTPYPAASMTKMMTAYLLLEKIQTRVNVIAGKYY
;
A
#
# COMPACT_ATOMS: atom_id res chain seq x y z
N MET A 1 58.65 -26.86 14.72
CA MET A 1 57.82 -25.70 15.13
C MET A 1 57.15 -24.93 13.98
N LYS A 2 57.67 -24.92 12.74
CA LYS A 2 57.12 -24.10 11.63
C LYS A 2 55.76 -24.58 11.05
N ASN A 3 55.40 -25.86 11.20
CA ASN A 3 54.17 -26.43 10.60
C ASN A 3 52.89 -26.18 11.43
N SER A 4 52.99 -26.04 12.75
CA SER A 4 51.84 -25.75 13.63
C SER A 4 51.31 -24.33 13.45
N GLU A 5 52.20 -23.37 13.22
CA GLU A 5 51.88 -21.98 12.85
C GLU A 5 51.11 -21.92 11.51
N ARG A 6 51.54 -22.69 10.50
CA ARG A 6 50.87 -22.74 9.19
C ARG A 6 49.45 -23.33 9.26
N TYR A 7 49.26 -24.39 10.05
CA TYR A 7 47.94 -25.00 10.26
C TYR A 7 46.98 -24.04 11.00
N LYS A 8 47.49 -23.33 12.00
CA LYS A 8 46.74 -22.29 12.74
C LYS A 8 46.29 -21.16 11.82
N ASN A 9 47.15 -20.72 10.90
CA ASN A 9 46.85 -19.67 9.92
C ASN A 9 45.80 -20.11 8.89
N MET A 10 45.85 -21.35 8.40
CA MET A 10 44.83 -21.90 7.49
C MET A 10 43.45 -21.98 8.15
N LYS A 11 43.38 -22.31 9.45
CA LYS A 11 42.12 -22.34 10.20
C LYS A 11 41.53 -20.93 10.40
N ASN A 12 42.38 -19.92 10.60
CA ASN A 12 41.96 -18.52 10.73
C ASN A 12 41.51 -17.92 9.38
N ILE A 13 42.19 -18.25 8.27
CA ILE A 13 41.81 -17.85 6.91
C ILE A 13 40.45 -18.44 6.53
N ARG A 14 40.18 -19.71 6.84
CA ARG A 14 38.86 -20.32 6.59
C ARG A 14 37.73 -19.67 7.39
N ARG A 15 38.01 -19.24 8.63
CA ARG A 15 37.03 -18.50 9.47
C ARG A 15 36.77 -17.10 8.91
N LEU A 16 37.79 -16.40 8.42
CA LEU A 16 37.66 -15.11 7.74
C LEU A 16 36.83 -15.22 6.46
N LEU A 17 37.10 -16.23 5.63
CA LEU A 17 36.33 -16.49 4.41
C LEU A 17 34.86 -16.83 4.72
N ALA A 18 34.59 -17.63 5.75
CA ALA A 18 33.22 -17.93 6.18
C ALA A 18 32.50 -16.68 6.71
N ALA A 19 33.17 -15.85 7.51
CA ALA A 19 32.62 -14.58 7.99
C ALA A 19 32.31 -13.62 6.83
N LEU A 20 33.22 -13.51 5.85
CA LEU A 20 33.02 -12.68 4.67
C LEU A 20 31.82 -13.17 3.83
N MET A 21 31.66 -14.48 3.70
CA MET A 21 30.54 -15.09 2.96
C MET A 21 29.21 -14.86 3.70
N ILE A 22 29.19 -14.96 5.03
CA ILE A 22 28.02 -14.64 5.86
C ILE A 22 27.66 -13.14 5.73
N ILE A 23 28.65 -12.25 5.76
CA ILE A 23 28.45 -10.81 5.57
C ILE A 23 27.90 -10.52 4.17
N PHE A 24 28.41 -11.20 3.15
CA PHE A 24 27.93 -11.06 1.78
C PHE A 24 26.46 -11.50 1.64
N VAL A 25 26.10 -12.63 2.24
CA VAL A 25 24.70 -13.13 2.25
C VAL A 25 23.78 -12.17 3.01
N LEU A 26 24.22 -11.62 4.15
CA LEU A 26 23.46 -10.61 4.90
C LEU A 26 23.29 -9.31 4.11
N ALA A 27 24.34 -8.84 3.43
CA ALA A 27 24.30 -7.63 2.62
C ALA A 27 23.32 -7.77 1.43
N VAL A 28 23.33 -8.92 0.78
CA VAL A 28 22.41 -9.25 -0.31
C VAL A 28 20.97 -9.33 0.22
N GLY A 29 20.74 -9.94 1.39
CA GLY A 29 19.42 -9.99 2.05
C GLY A 29 18.83 -8.61 2.36
N LEU A 30 19.65 -7.67 2.81
CA LEU A 30 19.22 -6.29 3.10
C LEU A 30 18.89 -5.50 1.83
N ALA A 31 19.59 -5.77 0.72
CA ALA A 31 19.37 -5.12 -0.56
C ALA A 31 18.04 -5.53 -1.23
N TYR A 32 17.44 -6.66 -0.85
CA TYR A 32 16.11 -7.06 -1.33
C TYR A 32 14.95 -6.29 -0.67
N SER A 33 15.24 -5.42 0.30
CA SER A 33 14.19 -4.63 0.92
C SER A 33 13.80 -3.44 0.05
N THR A 34 12.53 -3.46 -0.37
CA THR A 34 11.71 -2.34 -0.86
C THR A 34 11.82 -2.01 -2.35
N PHE A 35 11.22 -2.85 -3.20
CA PHE A 35 10.50 -2.33 -4.35
C PHE A 35 9.28 -1.54 -3.85
N TYR A 36 9.53 -0.31 -3.38
CA TYR A 36 8.47 0.63 -3.06
C TYR A 36 7.93 1.16 -4.39
N ILE A 37 6.83 0.57 -4.86
CA ILE A 37 6.07 1.13 -5.97
C ILE A 37 5.49 2.44 -5.45
N LYS A 38 6.09 3.56 -5.85
CA LYS A 38 5.44 4.87 -5.66
C LYS A 38 4.07 4.79 -6.32
N GLY A 39 3.05 5.17 -5.58
CA GLY A 39 1.69 5.29 -6.10
C GLY A 39 1.64 6.23 -7.32
N PRO A 40 0.49 6.30 -8.02
CA PRO A 40 0.33 7.17 -9.17
C PRO A 40 0.72 8.61 -8.79
N ASN A 41 1.48 9.27 -9.66
CA ASN A 41 1.82 10.68 -9.46
C ASN A 41 0.58 11.52 -9.80
N ILE A 42 0.00 12.14 -8.79
CA ILE A 42 -1.24 12.91 -8.87
C ILE A 42 -0.97 14.37 -8.48
N ASP A 43 -1.40 15.29 -9.34
CA ASP A 43 -1.37 16.72 -9.04
C ASP A 43 -2.70 17.14 -8.40
N ALA A 44 -2.92 16.70 -7.16
CA ALA A 44 -4.13 16.98 -6.40
C ALA A 44 -3.79 17.39 -4.97
N LYS A 45 -4.62 18.25 -4.37
CA LYS A 45 -4.47 18.66 -2.95
C LYS A 45 -4.87 17.56 -1.97
N ALA A 46 -5.78 16.69 -2.41
CA ALA A 46 -6.21 15.50 -1.70
C ALA A 46 -6.67 14.42 -2.68
N ALA A 47 -6.48 13.16 -2.31
CA ALA A 47 -6.88 12.01 -3.11
C ALA A 47 -7.17 10.79 -2.22
N ILE A 48 -8.09 9.95 -2.69
CA ILE A 48 -8.37 8.65 -2.10
C ILE A 48 -8.56 7.63 -3.22
N LEU A 49 -7.91 6.47 -3.10
CA LEU A 49 -8.11 5.31 -3.96
C LEU A 49 -8.64 4.18 -3.10
N MET A 50 -9.82 3.68 -3.42
CA MET A 50 -10.51 2.64 -2.67
C MET A 50 -10.98 1.54 -3.61
N ASP A 51 -10.79 0.29 -3.18
CA ASP A 51 -11.47 -0.86 -3.78
C ASP A 51 -12.96 -0.83 -3.40
N ALA A 52 -13.84 -0.75 -4.41
CA ALA A 52 -15.28 -0.58 -4.22
C ALA A 52 -15.97 -1.82 -3.66
N GLU A 53 -15.39 -3.02 -3.81
CA GLU A 53 -15.97 -4.26 -3.30
C GLU A 53 -15.50 -4.54 -1.87
N THR A 54 -14.20 -4.39 -1.61
CA THR A 54 -13.60 -4.72 -0.31
C THR A 54 -13.60 -3.54 0.67
N ASN A 55 -13.91 -2.33 0.20
CA ASN A 55 -13.76 -1.07 0.92
C ASN A 55 -12.32 -0.80 1.43
N THR A 56 -11.32 -1.42 0.80
CA THR A 56 -9.92 -1.26 1.18
C THR A 56 -9.38 0.04 0.59
N ILE A 57 -8.80 0.90 1.44
CA ILE A 57 -8.09 2.10 0.99
C ILE A 57 -6.69 1.70 0.53
N ILE A 58 -6.38 1.94 -0.73
CA ILE A 58 -5.09 1.65 -1.39
C ILE A 58 -4.16 2.86 -1.31
N LEU A 59 -4.72 4.08 -1.43
CA LEU A 59 -3.99 5.34 -1.33
C LEU A 59 -4.89 6.37 -0.62
N ALA A 60 -4.32 7.15 0.28
CA ALA A 60 -4.97 8.29 0.90
C ALA A 60 -3.97 9.43 1.08
N GLU A 61 -4.32 10.60 0.56
CA GLU A 61 -3.53 11.82 0.69
C GLU A 61 -4.48 12.94 1.13
N ASN A 62 -4.25 13.48 2.34
CA ASN A 62 -5.05 14.56 2.94
C ASN A 62 -6.57 14.30 2.93
N GLU A 63 -6.98 13.03 3.05
CA GLU A 63 -8.36 12.56 2.90
C GLU A 63 -9.33 13.12 3.95
N ASN A 64 -8.82 13.42 5.14
CA ASN A 64 -9.59 13.99 6.25
C ASN A 64 -9.57 15.54 6.28
N THR A 65 -8.87 16.17 5.33
CA THR A 65 -8.80 17.63 5.27
C THR A 65 -10.01 18.17 4.50
N PRO A 66 -10.77 19.13 5.05
CA PRO A 66 -11.93 19.67 4.37
C PRO A 66 -11.53 20.50 3.14
N TYR A 67 -11.99 20.08 1.97
CA TYR A 67 -11.85 20.83 0.72
C TYR A 67 -13.23 21.12 0.11
N PRO A 68 -13.40 22.25 -0.61
CA PRO A 68 -14.64 22.51 -1.34
C PRO A 68 -14.88 21.43 -2.40
N ALA A 69 -15.96 20.67 -2.27
CA ALA A 69 -16.30 19.57 -3.17
C ALA A 69 -16.73 20.03 -4.59
N ALA A 70 -16.92 21.34 -4.81
CA ALA A 70 -17.34 21.93 -6.09
C ALA A 70 -18.44 21.09 -6.78
N SER A 71 -18.23 20.66 -8.04
CA SER A 71 -19.21 19.88 -8.79
C SER A 71 -19.47 18.47 -8.25
N MET A 72 -18.62 17.91 -7.37
CA MET A 72 -18.84 16.58 -6.79
C MET A 72 -20.08 16.53 -5.90
N THR A 73 -20.53 17.67 -5.34
CA THR A 73 -21.81 17.75 -4.60
C THR A 73 -23.02 17.33 -5.43
N LYS A 74 -22.94 17.43 -6.77
CA LYS A 74 -24.00 16.94 -7.67
C LYS A 74 -24.26 15.44 -7.51
N MET A 75 -23.26 14.65 -7.14
CA MET A 75 -23.43 13.22 -6.87
C MET A 75 -24.38 12.98 -5.69
N MET A 76 -24.23 13.77 -4.62
CA MET A 76 -25.15 13.73 -3.47
C MET A 76 -26.57 14.15 -3.88
N THR A 77 -26.70 15.20 -4.69
CA THR A 77 -28.02 15.62 -5.19
C THR A 77 -28.68 14.53 -6.04
N ALA A 78 -27.93 13.91 -6.95
CA ALA A 78 -28.43 12.82 -7.78
C ALA A 78 -28.85 11.61 -6.91
N TYR A 79 -28.04 11.25 -5.91
CA TYR A 79 -28.34 10.20 -4.96
C TYR A 79 -29.67 10.44 -4.22
N LEU A 80 -29.84 11.64 -3.63
CA LEU A 80 -31.07 12.01 -2.94
C LEU A 80 -32.29 12.00 -3.86
N LEU A 81 -32.14 12.46 -5.11
CA LEU A 81 -33.22 12.44 -6.08
C LEU A 81 -33.66 11.01 -6.40
N LEU A 82 -32.71 10.11 -6.66
CA LEU A 82 -32.97 8.70 -6.93
C LEU A 82 -33.64 8.00 -5.74
N GLU A 83 -33.17 8.27 -4.53
CA GLU A 83 -33.77 7.75 -3.29
C GLU A 83 -35.25 8.17 -3.16
N LYS A 84 -35.55 9.45 -3.42
CA LYS A 84 -36.94 9.94 -3.35
C LYS A 84 -37.83 9.35 -4.43
N ILE A 85 -37.32 9.19 -5.65
CA ILE A 85 -38.07 8.56 -6.74
C ILE A 85 -38.36 7.10 -6.40
N GLN A 86 -37.34 6.33 -5.99
CA GLN A 86 -37.52 4.93 -5.60
C GLN A 86 -38.53 4.78 -4.45
N THR A 87 -38.43 5.63 -3.42
CA THR A 87 -39.35 5.63 -2.29
C THR A 87 -40.79 5.93 -2.74
N ARG A 88 -40.98 6.93 -3.62
CA ARG A 88 -42.29 7.27 -4.18
C ARG A 88 -42.88 6.10 -4.98
N VAL A 89 -42.09 5.46 -5.83
CA VAL A 89 -42.52 4.30 -6.63
C VAL A 89 -42.93 3.14 -5.71
N ASN A 90 -42.15 2.84 -4.67
CA ASN A 90 -42.47 1.77 -3.72
C ASN A 90 -43.77 2.05 -2.95
N VAL A 91 -44.04 3.30 -2.57
CA VAL A 91 -45.31 3.69 -1.92
C VAL A 91 -46.49 3.53 -2.87
N ILE A 92 -46.31 3.87 -4.15
CA ILE A 92 -47.37 3.72 -5.16
C ILE A 92 -47.62 2.23 -5.42
N ALA A 93 -46.56 1.45 -5.68
CA ALA A 93 -46.68 0.01 -5.95
C ALA A 93 -47.27 -0.76 -4.77
N GLY A 94 -46.87 -0.46 -3.53
CA GLY A 94 -47.44 -1.06 -2.32
C GLY A 94 -48.85 -0.58 -1.99
N LYS A 95 -49.40 0.41 -2.71
CA LYS A 95 -50.80 0.83 -2.63
C LYS A 95 -51.70 0.08 -3.63
N TYR A 96 -51.10 -0.66 -4.57
CA TYR A 96 -51.78 -1.50 -5.56
C TYR A 96 -51.72 -3.01 -5.23
N TYR A 97 -51.21 -3.37 -4.06
CA TYR A 97 -51.26 -4.72 -3.47
C TYR A 97 -51.82 -4.67 -2.06
#